data_AF-A0A2S5AYY6-F1
#
_entry.id   AF-A0A2S5AYY6-F1
#
_cell.length_a   1.000
_cell.length_b   1.000
_cell.length_c   1.000
_cell.angle_alpha   90.00
_cell.angle_beta   90.00
_cell.angle_gamma   90.00
#
_symmetry.space_group_name_H-M   'P 1'
#
loop_
_entity.id
_entity.type
_entity.pdbx_description
1 polymer ?
#
loop_
_entity_poly.entity_id
_entity_poly.type
_entity_poly.pdbx_seq_one_letter_code
_entity_poly.pdbx_strand_id
1 'polypeptide(L)'
;MIESHSMACNRFVQLVRDFSIRTKKWEPAIRYETKFDEKHDLTLVSLRVYGRRNEFLTIMAAAGLGSFDEPLNEQILVLPTEKQLKEIKSRAGYENNQEKREFYKTVI
;
A
#
# COMPACT_ATOMS: atom_id res chain seq x y z
N MET A 1 -23.83 2.59 1.38
CA MET A 1 -22.58 3.41 1.41
C MET A 1 -21.34 2.65 1.89
N ILE A 2 -21.40 1.34 2.16
CA ILE A 2 -20.23 0.51 2.55
C ILE A 2 -19.58 -0.16 1.31
N GLU A 3 -20.39 -0.58 0.33
CA GLU A 3 -19.91 -1.28 -0.88
C GLU A 3 -18.93 -0.47 -1.74
N SER A 4 -19.13 0.85 -1.85
CA SER A 4 -18.25 1.71 -2.66
C SER A 4 -16.81 1.75 -2.13
N HIS A 5 -16.63 1.78 -0.81
CA HIS A 5 -15.31 1.76 -0.18
C HIS A 5 -14.63 0.40 -0.30
N SER A 6 -15.39 -0.69 -0.24
CA SER A 6 -14.89 -2.05 -0.46
C SER A 6 -14.38 -2.23 -1.90
N MET A 7 -15.13 -1.75 -2.89
CA MET A 7 -14.73 -1.81 -4.30
C MET A 7 -13.48 -0.96 -4.60
N ALA A 8 -13.39 0.26 -4.06
CA ALA A 8 -12.22 1.12 -4.24
C ALA A 8 -10.96 0.51 -3.61
N CYS A 9 -11.08 -0.09 -2.43
CA CYS A 9 -9.99 -0.79 -1.75
C CYS A 9 -9.50 -2.00 -2.55
N ASN A 10 -10.43 -2.85 -3.02
CA ASN A 10 -10.08 -4.02 -3.84
C ASN A 10 -9.39 -3.61 -5.14
N ARG A 11 -9.91 -2.57 -5.80
CA ARG A 11 -9.31 -2.01 -7.02
C ARG A 11 -7.91 -1.45 -6.76
N PHE A 12 -7.71 -0.77 -5.64
CA PHE A 12 -6.40 -0.26 -5.24
C PHE A 12 -5.38 -1.40 -5.05
N VAL A 13 -5.75 -2.42 -4.28
CA VAL A 13 -4.90 -3.60 -4.05
C VAL A 13 -4.54 -4.28 -5.37
N GLN A 14 -5.51 -4.46 -6.27
CA GLN A 14 -5.28 -5.03 -7.60
C GLN A 14 -4.30 -4.19 -8.43
N LEU A 15 -4.48 -2.87 -8.47
CA LEU A 15 -3.60 -1.98 -9.25
C LEU A 15 -2.16 -1.97 -8.70
N VAL A 16 -1.98 -2.00 -7.39
CA VAL A 16 -0.65 -2.08 -6.78
C VAL A 16 -0.01 -3.45 -7.05
N ARG A 17 -0.78 -4.53 -6.96
CA ARG A 17 -0.30 -5.88 -7.30
C ARG A 17 0.15 -5.96 -8.77
N ASP A 18 -0.68 -5.46 -9.68
CA ASP A 18 -0.37 -5.41 -11.11
C ASP A 18 0.88 -4.57 -11.38
N PHE A 19 1.04 -3.43 -10.71
CA PHE A 19 2.26 -2.62 -10.78
C PHE A 19 3.48 -3.44 -10.38
N SER A 20 3.42 -4.06 -9.19
CA SER A 20 4.54 -4.81 -8.61
C SER A 20 5.01 -5.95 -9.51
N ILE A 21 4.08 -6.64 -10.18
CA ILE A 21 4.37 -7.78 -11.07
C ILE A 21 4.86 -7.30 -12.45
N ARG A 22 4.29 -6.22 -13.01
CA ARG A 22 4.58 -5.78 -14.37
C ARG A 22 5.80 -4.89 -14.49
N THR A 23 6.18 -4.20 -13.40
CA THR A 23 7.29 -3.25 -13.41
C THR A 23 8.62 -3.93 -13.68
N LYS A 24 9.31 -3.47 -14.73
CA LYS A 24 10.59 -4.03 -15.14
C LYS A 24 11.73 -3.53 -14.25
N LYS A 25 12.87 -4.24 -14.21
CA LYS A 25 14.00 -3.91 -13.32
C LYS A 25 14.60 -2.51 -13.54
N TRP A 26 14.49 -1.95 -14.74
CA TRP A 26 15.01 -0.61 -15.08
C TRP A 26 13.96 0.50 -14.95
N GLU A 27 12.68 0.16 -14.72
CA GLU A 27 11.63 1.14 -14.56
C GLU A 27 11.68 1.78 -13.17
N PRO A 28 11.23 3.05 -13.05
CA PRO A 28 11.22 3.77 -11.79
C PRO A 28 10.23 3.12 -10.82
N ALA A 29 10.77 2.50 -9.77
CA ALA A 29 10.05 1.93 -8.64
C ALA A 29 10.99 1.79 -7.45
N ILE A 30 10.42 1.78 -6.26
CA ILE A 30 11.16 1.53 -5.02
C ILE A 30 11.33 0.02 -4.90
N ARG A 31 12.57 -0.45 -4.78
CA ARG A 31 12.88 -1.86 -4.54
C ARG A 31 13.35 -1.99 -3.11
N TYR A 32 12.59 -2.69 -2.30
CA TYR A 32 12.83 -2.82 -0.88
C TYR A 32 13.02 -4.28 -0.50
N GLU A 33 14.14 -4.61 0.12
CA GLU A 33 14.40 -5.93 0.67
C GLU A 33 13.80 -5.99 2.08
N THR A 34 12.85 -6.89 2.26
CA THR A 34 12.16 -7.08 3.54
C THR A 34 13.05 -7.79 4.54
N LYS A 35 12.89 -7.44 5.81
CA LYS A 35 13.72 -7.94 6.91
C LYS A 35 12.91 -8.81 7.87
N PHE A 36 13.62 -9.67 8.59
CA PHE A 36 13.01 -10.57 9.58
C PHE A 36 12.16 -9.86 10.66
N ASP A 37 12.54 -8.63 11.05
CA ASP A 37 11.80 -7.84 12.04
C ASP A 37 10.46 -7.29 11.52
N GLU A 38 10.22 -7.34 10.22
CA GLU A 38 9.02 -6.83 9.56
C GLU A 38 7.97 -7.90 9.28
N LYS A 39 8.28 -9.17 9.58
CA LYS A 39 7.46 -10.35 9.25
C LYS A 39 6.00 -10.23 9.68
N HIS A 40 5.75 -9.58 10.82
CA HIS A 40 4.41 -9.42 11.40
C HIS A 40 3.97 -7.95 11.47
N ASP A 41 4.75 -7.01 10.94
CA ASP A 41 4.43 -5.58 10.99
C ASP A 41 4.66 -4.91 9.62
N LEU A 42 3.63 -4.95 8.79
CA LEU A 42 3.60 -4.27 7.49
C LEU A 42 3.66 -2.74 7.64
N THR A 43 3.25 -2.20 8.79
CA THR A 43 3.29 -0.76 9.03
C THR A 43 4.71 -0.26 9.22
N LEU A 44 5.62 -1.12 9.69
CA LEU A 44 7.05 -0.88 9.80
C LEU A 44 7.72 -0.75 8.43
N VAL A 45 7.37 -1.64 7.48
CA VAL A 45 7.82 -1.54 6.08
C VAL A 45 7.33 -0.25 5.46
N SER A 46 6.04 0.06 5.63
CA SER A 46 5.45 1.31 5.17
C SER A 46 6.18 2.54 5.71
N LEU A 47 6.52 2.53 7.00
CA LEU A 47 7.27 3.61 7.64
C LEU A 47 8.67 3.77 7.03
N ARG A 48 9.37 2.67 6.77
CA ARG A 48 10.73 2.69 6.20
C ARG A 48 10.74 3.14 4.74
N VAL A 49 9.73 2.76 3.96
CA VAL A 49 9.64 3.07 2.52
C VAL A 49 9.06 4.46 2.27
N TYR A 50 7.95 4.80 2.91
CA TYR A 50 7.18 6.03 2.63
C TYR A 50 7.27 7.09 3.73
N GLY A 51 7.96 6.79 4.85
CA GLY A 51 8.00 7.69 6.01
C GLY A 51 6.70 7.75 6.82
N ARG A 52 5.72 6.89 6.52
CA ARG A 52 4.40 6.87 7.17
C ARG A 52 3.85 5.46 7.29
N ARG A 53 3.07 5.18 8.34
CA ARG A 53 2.55 3.84 8.67
C ARG A 53 1.24 3.46 7.95
N ASN A 54 0.61 4.42 7.30
CA ASN A 54 -0.73 4.32 6.72
C ASN A 54 -0.77 3.66 5.32
N GLU A 55 0.37 3.29 4.74
CA GLU A 55 0.47 2.63 3.42
C GLU A 55 0.63 1.11 3.50
N PHE A 56 0.24 0.51 4.63
CA PHE A 56 0.35 -0.95 4.83
C PHE A 56 -0.41 -1.75 3.76
N LEU A 57 -1.51 -1.24 3.19
CA LEU A 57 -2.22 -1.88 2.08
C LEU A 57 -1.39 -1.96 0.80
N THR A 58 -0.55 -0.95 0.54
CA THR A 58 0.38 -0.95 -0.59
C THR A 58 1.40 -2.07 -0.42
N ILE A 59 1.93 -2.21 0.81
CA ILE A 59 2.90 -3.27 1.14
C ILE A 59 2.25 -4.65 1.00
N MET A 60 1.05 -4.83 1.58
CA MET A 60 0.29 -6.07 1.50
C MET A 60 0.04 -6.49 0.04
N ALA A 61 -0.40 -5.55 -0.80
CA ALA A 61 -0.67 -5.79 -2.21
C ALA A 61 0.59 -6.16 -3.01
N ALA A 62 1.71 -5.46 -2.76
CA ALA A 62 2.98 -5.71 -3.44
C ALA A 62 3.65 -7.02 -3.00
N ALA A 63 3.52 -7.37 -1.71
CA ALA A 63 3.96 -8.65 -1.15
C ALA A 63 3.07 -9.82 -1.59
N GLY A 64 1.92 -9.51 -2.21
CA GLY A 64 0.98 -10.50 -2.71
C GLY A 64 0.16 -11.20 -1.64
N LEU A 65 0.12 -10.65 -0.41
CA LEU A 65 -0.58 -11.22 0.74
C LEU A 65 -2.10 -11.12 0.57
N GLY A 66 -2.81 -12.16 1.02
CA GLY A 66 -4.28 -12.20 0.99
C GLY A 66 -4.94 -11.57 2.21
N SER A 67 -4.21 -11.48 3.32
CA SER A 67 -4.67 -10.91 4.59
C SER A 67 -3.53 -10.14 5.29
N PHE A 68 -3.90 -9.23 6.19
CA PHE A 68 -2.96 -8.52 7.07
C PHE A 68 -2.27 -9.47 8.07
N ASP A 69 -2.93 -10.55 8.48
CA ASP A 69 -2.40 -11.52 9.44
C ASP A 69 -1.40 -12.50 8.82
N GLU A 70 -1.30 -12.51 7.49
CA GLU A 70 -0.37 -13.40 6.78
C GLU A 70 1.08 -12.89 6.96
N PRO A 71 2.02 -13.75 7.37
CA PRO A 71 3.38 -13.33 7.61
C PRO A 71 4.07 -12.89 6.31
N LEU A 72 4.75 -11.76 6.37
CA LEU A 72 5.61 -11.28 5.28
C LEU A 72 6.90 -12.11 5.25
N ASN A 73 6.99 -13.02 4.29
CA ASN A 73 8.23 -13.75 4.03
C ASN A 73 9.30 -12.82 3.44
N GLU A 74 10.57 -13.13 3.72
CA GLU A 74 11.72 -12.40 3.18
C GLU A 74 11.71 -12.44 1.64
N GLN A 75 11.57 -11.27 1.04
CA GLN A 75 11.46 -11.06 -0.39
C GLN A 75 11.83 -9.61 -0.77
N ILE A 76 12.08 -9.39 -2.06
CA ILE A 76 12.24 -8.06 -2.64
C ILE A 76 10.88 -7.56 -3.10
N LEU A 77 10.38 -6.49 -2.47
CA LEU A 77 9.17 -5.81 -2.87
C LEU A 77 9.46 -4.79 -3.96
N VAL A 78 8.57 -4.71 -4.95
CA VAL A 78 8.57 -3.67 -5.98
C VAL A 78 7.40 -2.73 -5.69
N LEU A 79 7.71 -1.54 -5.20
CA LEU A 79 6.75 -0.59 -4.66
C LEU A 79 6.66 0.67 -5.54
N PRO A 80 5.47 1.25 -5.72
CA PRO A 80 5.32 2.49 -6.45
C PRO A 80 6.01 3.64 -5.73
N THR A 81 6.61 4.57 -6.48
CA THR A 81 7.08 5.85 -5.95
C THR A 81 5.90 6.68 -5.43
N GLU A 82 6.17 7.72 -4.64
CA GLU A 82 5.12 8.59 -4.09
C GLU A 82 4.17 9.15 -5.16
N LYS A 83 4.74 9.61 -6.29
CA LYS A 83 3.96 10.10 -7.44
C LYS A 83 3.09 9.01 -8.05
N GLN A 84 3.66 7.83 -8.31
CA GLN A 84 2.92 6.70 -8.87
C GLN A 84 1.84 6.20 -7.91
N LEU A 85 2.12 6.17 -6.62
CA LEU A 85 1.18 5.76 -5.59
C LEU A 85 -0.03 6.71 -5.56
N LYS A 86 0.20 8.03 -5.65
CA LYS A 86 -0.87 9.03 -5.75
C LYS A 86 -1.73 8.82 -7.01
N GLU A 87 -1.11 8.53 -8.15
CA GLU A 87 -1.81 8.23 -9.40
C GLU A 87 -2.65 6.94 -9.31
N ILE A 88 -2.10 5.88 -8.72
CA ILE A 88 -2.80 4.61 -8.51
C ILE A 88 -4.02 4.80 -7.60
N LYS A 89 -3.86 5.54 -6.49
CA LYS A 89 -4.95 5.88 -5.57
C LYS A 89 -6.07 6.65 -6.27
N SER A 90 -5.71 7.66 -7.05
CA SER A 90 -6.67 8.44 -7.84
C SER A 90 -7.43 7.56 -8.85
N ARG A 91 -6.73 6.68 -9.58
CA ARG A 91 -7.35 5.73 -10.53
C ARG A 91 -8.27 4.72 -9.87
N ALA A 92 -7.92 4.29 -8.65
CA ALA A 92 -8.73 3.36 -7.88
C ALA A 92 -9.99 4.03 -7.28
N GLY A 93 -10.04 5.37 -7.23
CA GLY A 93 -10.99 6.09 -6.39
C GLY A 93 -10.72 5.85 -4.89
N TYR A 94 -9.50 5.47 -4.54
CA TYR A 94 -9.10 5.18 -3.17
C TYR A 94 -8.52 6.44 -2.52
N GLU A 95 -9.32 7.08 -1.69
CA GLU A 95 -8.86 8.10 -0.77
C GLU A 95 -8.47 7.43 0.54
N ASN A 96 -7.18 7.47 0.91
CA ASN A 96 -6.75 7.12 2.26
C ASN A 96 -7.23 8.25 3.18
N ASN A 97 -8.46 8.12 3.68
CA ASN A 97 -9.23 9.14 4.42
C ASN A 97 -8.62 9.51 5.79
N GLN A 98 -7.31 9.75 5.90
CA GLN A 98 -6.73 10.35 7.10
C GLN A 98 -7.19 11.81 7.24
N GLU A 99 -7.11 12.61 6.19
CA GLU A 99 -7.56 14.01 6.23
C GLU A 99 -9.06 14.14 6.55
N LYS A 100 -9.92 13.29 5.97
CA LYS A 100 -11.35 13.26 6.34
C LYS A 100 -11.56 12.79 7.78
N ARG A 101 -10.84 11.78 8.27
CA ARG A 101 -10.95 11.31 9.66
C ARG A 101 -10.50 12.38 10.67
N GLU A 102 -9.48 13.17 10.35
CA GLU A 102 -9.03 14.29 11.19
C GLU A 102 -9.97 15.49 11.13
N PHE A 103 -10.54 15.79 9.94
CA PHE A 103 -11.60 16.80 9.80
C PHE A 103 -12.81 16.46 10.67
N TYR A 104 -13.31 15.21 10.63
CA TYR A 104 -14.41 14.78 11.49
C TYR A 104 -14.07 14.75 12.98
N LYS A 105 -12.80 14.59 13.36
CA LYS A 105 -12.36 14.69 14.76
C LYS A 105 -12.28 16.12 15.29
N THR A 106 -12.19 17.11 14.39
CA THR A 106 -12.00 18.52 14.75
C THR A 106 -13.33 19.29 14.79
N VAL A 107 -14.38 18.73 14.18
CA VAL A 107 -15.70 19.38 14.02
C VAL A 107 -16.75 18.82 15.02
N ILE A 108 -16.36 17.90 15.91
CA ILE A 108 -17.20 17.36 17.00
C ILE A 108 -16.67 17.85 18.34
#